data_AF-A0A6P6MVN5-F1
#
_entry.id   AF-A0A6P6MVN5-F1
#
_cell.length_a   1.000
_cell.length_b   1.000
_cell.length_c   1.000
_cell.angle_alpha   90.00
_cell.angle_beta   90.00
_cell.angle_gamma   90.00
#
_symmetry.space_group_name_H-M   'P 1'
#
loop_
_entity.id
_entity.type
_entity.pdbx_description
1 polymer ?
#
loop_
_entity_poly.entity_id
_entity_poly.type
_entity_poly.pdbx_seq_one_letter_code
_entity_poly.pdbx_strand_id
1 'polypeptide(L)'
;MMKEKLEEINTHISALSHSIRDMEEMMNASDVCFLKKFPVSMERVQISSQPDPQTPSGALIHVPRYLGNLLFRVWKKMQDIVQNTPVILDPNTAHPDLVVSDDRTSVKYSGNKQPLPDNPERFDIYDCVLASEGFNSGTHCWDVEVKESSCWSLGVTTASNRRKGRDFYNNDVWSVRYGQFEQDLERVRVYLDYDRGM
;
A
#
# COMPACT_ATOMS: atom_id res chain seq x y z
N MET A 1 16.45 18.83 22.38
CA MET A 1 17.77 18.19 22.23
C MET A 1 18.55 18.66 20.99
N MET A 2 18.19 18.29 19.75
CA MET A 2 18.97 18.73 18.56
C MET A 2 18.86 20.23 18.28
N LYS A 3 17.66 20.81 18.41
CA LYS A 3 17.43 22.24 18.21
C LYS A 3 18.23 23.08 19.23
N GLU A 4 18.22 22.69 20.50
CA GLU A 4 18.96 23.40 21.56
C GLU A 4 20.48 23.39 21.31
N LYS A 5 21.04 22.26 20.86
CA LYS A 5 22.47 22.17 20.52
C LYS A 5 22.84 23.03 19.29
N LEU A 6 21.93 23.15 18.32
CA LEU A 6 22.13 24.02 17.17
C LEU A 6 22.19 25.50 17.60
N GLU A 7 21.28 25.91 18.49
CA GLU A 7 21.27 27.27 19.04
C GLU A 7 22.53 27.55 19.87
N GLU A 8 23.00 26.59 20.66
CA GLU A 8 24.24 26.69 21.43
C GLU A 8 25.45 26.91 20.51
N ILE A 9 25.60 26.10 19.46
CA ILE A 9 26.68 26.26 18.47
C ILE A 9 26.60 27.62 17.77
N ASN A 10 25.40 28.04 17.37
CA ASN A 10 25.20 29.32 16.69
C ASN A 10 25.56 30.52 17.59
N THR A 11 25.32 30.39 18.89
CA THR A 11 25.72 31.37 19.91
C THR A 11 27.24 31.46 20.02
N HIS A 12 27.94 30.31 20.05
CA HIS A 12 29.40 30.26 20.09
C HIS A 12 30.03 30.84 18.82
N ILE A 13 29.49 30.52 17.64
CA ILE A 13 29.95 31.09 16.35
C ILE A 13 29.80 32.62 16.37
N SER A 14 28.68 33.13 16.87
CA SER A 14 28.44 34.57 16.98
C SER A 14 29.44 35.26 17.92
N ALA A 15 29.68 34.68 19.09
CA ALA A 15 30.64 35.20 20.07
C ALA A 15 32.10 35.22 19.52
N LEU A 16 32.50 34.15 18.83
CA LEU A 16 33.81 34.08 18.19
C LEU A 16 33.95 35.11 17.07
N SER A 17 32.91 35.27 16.25
CA SER A 17 32.89 36.25 15.16
C SER A 17 33.02 37.69 15.67
N HIS A 18 32.33 38.02 16.77
CA HIS A 18 32.50 39.32 17.44
C HIS A 18 33.93 39.51 17.96
N SER A 19 34.53 38.48 18.54
CA SER A 19 35.89 38.56 19.06
C SER A 19 36.94 38.76 17.96
N ILE A 20 36.76 38.12 16.80
CA ILE A 20 37.63 38.31 15.63
C ILE A 20 37.52 39.76 15.13
N ARG A 21 36.29 40.27 14.96
CA ARG A 21 36.06 41.64 14.49
C ARG A 21 36.65 42.69 15.44
N ASP A 22 36.46 42.52 16.75
CA ASP A 22 37.02 43.42 17.76
C ASP A 22 38.57 43.45 17.67
N MET A 23 39.19 42.33 17.32
CA MET A 23 40.64 42.23 17.11
C MET A 23 41.08 42.91 15.81
N GLU A 24 40.35 42.70 14.72
CA GLU A 24 40.62 43.37 13.44
C GLU A 24 40.53 44.90 13.56
N GLU A 25 39.49 45.42 14.21
CA GLU A 25 39.35 46.86 14.49
C GLU A 25 40.48 47.40 15.35
N MET A 26 40.90 46.62 16.35
CA MET A 26 42.01 46.98 17.22
C MET A 26 43.34 47.03 16.45
N MET A 27 43.61 46.06 15.58
CA MET A 27 44.83 46.01 14.74
C MET A 27 44.90 47.16 13.73
N ASN A 28 43.75 47.72 13.35
CA ASN A 28 43.66 48.89 12.47
C ASN A 28 43.72 50.24 13.20
N ALA A 29 43.78 50.25 14.54
CA ALA A 29 43.89 51.49 15.33
C ALA A 29 45.33 52.02 15.38
N SER A 30 45.50 53.28 15.76
CA SER A 30 46.84 53.86 15.94
C SER A 30 47.64 53.15 17.05
N ASP A 31 48.96 53.10 16.90
CA ASP A 31 49.89 52.34 17.76
C ASP A 31 49.67 52.57 19.27
N VAL A 32 49.40 53.82 19.67
CA VAL A 32 49.16 54.18 21.08
C VAL A 32 47.84 53.59 21.60
N CYS A 33 46.81 53.57 20.76
CA CYS A 33 45.50 53.00 21.10
C CYS A 33 45.55 51.47 21.17
N PHE A 34 46.29 50.86 20.23
CA PHE A 34 46.56 49.42 20.20
C PHE A 34 47.26 48.97 21.50
N LEU A 35 48.39 49.59 21.84
CA LEU A 35 49.18 49.21 23.04
C LEU A 35 48.39 49.37 24.35
N LYS A 36 47.50 50.36 24.44
CA LYS A 36 46.65 50.56 25.62
C LYS A 36 45.58 49.48 25.78
N LYS A 37 45.05 48.95 24.67
CA LYS A 37 43.94 47.97 24.66
C LYS A 37 44.41 46.51 24.63
N PHE A 38 45.67 46.27 24.29
CA PHE A 38 46.23 44.93 24.07
C PHE A 38 46.17 43.97 25.26
N PRO A 39 46.45 44.39 26.51
CA PRO A 39 46.41 43.45 27.63
C PRO A 39 44.99 42.90 27.88
N VAL A 40 43.97 43.74 27.70
CA VAL A 40 42.56 43.42 27.97
C VAL A 40 41.97 42.53 26.87
N SER A 41 42.39 42.71 25.62
CA SER A 41 41.94 41.86 24.52
C SER A 41 42.61 40.49 24.55
N MET A 42 43.87 40.40 24.96
CA MET A 42 44.60 39.13 25.03
C MET A 42 44.05 38.20 26.12
N GLU A 43 43.58 38.75 27.25
CA GLU A 43 42.91 37.99 28.31
C GLU A 43 41.58 37.36 27.83
N ARG A 44 40.83 38.03 26.95
CA ARG A 44 39.58 37.52 26.37
C ARG A 44 39.81 36.35 25.40
N VAL A 45 40.91 36.35 24.67
CA VAL A 45 41.25 35.29 23.70
C VAL A 45 41.67 34.00 24.41
N GLN A 46 42.40 34.12 25.53
CA GLN A 46 42.88 32.97 26.30
C GLN A 46 41.73 32.09 26.86
N ILE A 47 40.58 32.71 27.17
CA ILE A 47 39.39 32.04 27.72
C ILE A 47 38.64 31.22 26.66
N SER A 48 38.87 31.45 25.37
CA SER A 48 38.17 30.77 24.27
C SER A 48 38.70 29.37 23.92
N SER A 49 39.50 28.74 24.80
CA SER A 49 39.97 27.36 24.67
C SER A 49 38.84 26.35 24.96
N GLN A 50 37.79 26.40 24.15
CA GLN A 50 36.68 25.44 24.20
C GLN A 50 37.16 24.07 23.71
N PRO A 51 36.79 22.97 24.39
CA PRO A 51 37.10 21.62 23.93
C PRO A 51 36.37 21.34 22.60
N ASP A 52 37.00 20.54 21.74
CA ASP A 52 36.40 20.13 20.46
C ASP A 52 35.00 19.54 20.65
N PRO A 53 34.05 19.80 19.73
CA PRO A 53 32.70 19.26 19.82
C PRO A 53 32.73 17.72 19.88
N GLN A 54 32.46 17.17 21.06
CA GLN A 54 32.36 15.72 21.24
C GLN A 54 31.12 15.22 20.49
N THR A 55 31.32 14.28 19.56
CA THR A 55 30.20 13.64 18.87
C THR A 55 29.36 12.89 19.90
N PRO A 56 28.06 13.21 20.07
CA PRO A 56 27.26 12.56 21.10
C PRO A 56 27.14 11.07 20.81
N SER A 57 27.41 10.25 21.83
CA SER A 57 27.17 8.80 21.78
C SER A 57 25.70 8.56 21.42
N GLY A 58 25.46 7.93 20.27
CA GLY A 58 24.11 7.72 19.71
C GLY A 58 23.74 8.58 18.49
N ALA A 59 24.64 9.40 17.95
CA ALA A 59 24.41 10.14 16.70
C ALA A 59 24.22 9.23 15.46
N LEU A 60 24.74 7.99 15.52
CA LEU A 60 24.60 7.02 14.44
C LEU A 60 23.23 6.36 14.50
N ILE A 61 22.45 6.52 13.42
CA ILE A 61 21.24 5.75 13.21
C ILE A 61 21.64 4.28 13.04
N HIS A 62 21.08 3.40 13.87
CA HIS A 62 21.27 1.97 13.73
C HIS A 62 20.47 1.43 12.53
N VAL A 63 20.97 1.70 11.32
CA VAL A 63 20.32 1.38 10.03
C VAL A 63 19.74 -0.05 9.99
N PRO A 64 20.44 -1.11 10.45
CA PRO A 64 19.91 -2.47 10.44
C PRO A 64 18.66 -2.66 11.31
N ARG A 65 18.44 -1.82 12.35
CA ARG A 65 17.27 -1.92 13.23
C ARG A 65 16.00 -1.36 12.58
N TYR A 66 16.16 -0.41 11.66
CA TYR A 66 15.04 0.30 11.04
C TYR A 66 14.75 -0.19 9.63
N LEU A 67 15.80 -0.47 8.84
CA LEU A 67 15.66 -1.01 7.49
C LEU A 67 15.68 -2.53 7.45
N GLY A 68 16.27 -3.17 8.46
CA GLY A 68 16.24 -4.64 8.58
C GLY A 68 14.81 -5.13 8.64
N ASN A 69 14.43 -5.93 7.64
CA ASN A 69 13.09 -6.49 7.49
C ASN A 69 11.95 -5.46 7.34
N LEU A 70 12.24 -4.23 6.88
CA LEU A 70 11.20 -3.22 6.69
C LEU A 70 10.08 -3.71 5.75
N LEU A 71 10.45 -4.30 4.61
CA LEU A 71 9.49 -4.87 3.65
C LEU A 71 8.58 -5.92 4.31
N PHE A 72 9.16 -6.84 5.09
CA PHE A 72 8.39 -7.86 5.80
C PHE A 72 7.45 -7.26 6.85
N ARG A 73 7.89 -6.25 7.60
CA ARG A 73 7.06 -5.57 8.61
C ARG A 73 5.92 -4.79 7.98
N VAL A 74 6.17 -4.16 6.84
CA VAL A 74 5.15 -3.48 6.03
C VAL A 74 4.16 -4.52 5.50
N TRP A 75 4.63 -5.57 4.84
CA TRP A 75 3.80 -6.68 4.34
C TRP A 75 2.92 -7.28 5.44
N LYS A 76 3.50 -7.60 6.60
CA LYS A 76 2.77 -8.18 7.74
C LYS A 76 1.68 -7.24 8.26
N LYS A 77 1.92 -5.93 8.28
CA LYS A 77 0.89 -4.93 8.62
C LYS A 77 -0.15 -4.75 7.51
N MET A 78 0.25 -4.90 6.25
CA MET A 78 -0.67 -4.85 5.11
C MET A 78 -1.62 -6.05 5.12
N GLN A 79 -1.18 -7.22 5.58
CA GLN A 79 -2.02 -8.41 5.68
C GLN A 79 -3.29 -8.18 6.53
N ASP A 80 -3.21 -7.38 7.59
CA ASP A 80 -4.36 -7.07 8.45
C ASP A 80 -5.32 -6.04 7.84
N ILE A 81 -4.91 -5.35 6.77
CA ILE A 81 -5.65 -4.24 6.13
C ILE A 81 -6.20 -4.67 4.77
N VAL A 82 -5.47 -5.53 4.06
CA VAL A 82 -5.79 -5.98 2.72
C VAL A 82 -6.62 -7.27 2.83
N GLN A 83 -7.95 -7.12 2.73
CA GLN A 83 -8.82 -8.24 2.39
C GLN A 83 -8.63 -8.54 0.90
N ASN A 84 -7.74 -9.47 0.58
CA ASN A 84 -7.64 -10.03 -0.77
C ASN A 84 -8.25 -11.42 -0.74
N THR A 85 -9.49 -11.52 -1.20
CA THR A 85 -10.14 -12.80 -1.43
C THR A 85 -10.23 -13.00 -2.94
N PRO A 86 -9.12 -13.46 -3.58
CA PRO A 86 -9.10 -13.57 -5.03
C PRO A 86 -10.14 -14.61 -5.44
N VAL A 87 -11.08 -14.19 -6.28
CA VAL A 87 -12.06 -15.11 -6.85
C VAL A 87 -11.37 -15.92 -7.94
N ILE A 88 -11.00 -17.15 -7.60
CA ILE A 88 -10.37 -18.11 -8.51
C ILE A 88 -11.46 -19.00 -9.10
N LEU A 89 -11.64 -18.94 -10.42
CA LEU A 89 -12.68 -19.68 -11.15
C LEU A 89 -12.35 -21.18 -11.21
N ASP A 90 -13.35 -22.03 -10.97
CA ASP A 90 -13.24 -23.49 -11.04
C ASP A 90 -13.70 -24.04 -12.41
N PRO A 91 -12.79 -24.55 -13.26
CA PRO A 91 -13.12 -25.13 -14.56
C PRO A 91 -14.02 -26.38 -14.50
N ASN A 92 -14.07 -27.08 -13.36
CA ASN A 92 -14.96 -28.23 -13.19
C ASN A 92 -16.43 -27.80 -13.11
N THR A 93 -16.69 -26.54 -12.77
CA THR A 93 -18.04 -25.98 -12.75
C THR A 93 -18.42 -25.32 -14.07
N ALA A 94 -17.44 -24.84 -14.84
CA ALA A 94 -17.66 -24.04 -16.04
C ALA A 94 -18.50 -24.77 -17.10
N HIS A 95 -19.50 -24.07 -17.64
CA HIS A 95 -20.24 -24.52 -18.81
C HIS A 95 -19.30 -24.80 -19.99
N PRO A 96 -19.53 -25.84 -20.82
CA PRO A 96 -18.65 -26.19 -21.93
C PRO A 96 -18.43 -25.07 -22.96
N ASP A 97 -19.30 -24.08 -23.09
CA ASP A 97 -19.08 -22.97 -24.04
C ASP A 97 -18.16 -21.86 -23.49
N LEU A 98 -17.80 -21.94 -22.20
CA LEU A 98 -16.89 -21.02 -21.53
C LEU A 98 -15.45 -21.50 -21.55
N VAL A 99 -14.53 -20.56 -21.77
CA VAL A 99 -13.08 -20.76 -21.65
C VAL A 99 -12.58 -19.95 -20.46
N VAL A 100 -12.01 -20.64 -19.48
CA VAL A 100 -11.38 -20.04 -18.30
C VAL A 100 -9.88 -19.88 -18.58
N SER A 101 -9.31 -18.72 -18.25
CA SER A 101 -7.88 -18.44 -18.41
C SER A 101 -6.98 -19.35 -17.56
N ASP A 102 -5.70 -19.41 -17.90
CA ASP A 102 -4.70 -20.24 -17.18
C ASP A 102 -4.51 -19.79 -15.73
N ASP A 103 -4.58 -18.48 -15.49
CA ASP A 103 -4.51 -17.87 -14.15
C ASP A 103 -5.84 -17.93 -13.38
N ARG A 104 -6.90 -18.46 -14.00
CA ARG A 104 -8.24 -18.68 -13.41
C ARG A 104 -8.95 -17.42 -12.94
N THR A 105 -8.56 -16.24 -13.42
CA THR A 105 -9.19 -14.96 -13.05
C THR A 105 -10.17 -14.44 -14.11
N SER A 106 -10.12 -14.99 -15.33
CA SER A 106 -10.88 -14.51 -16.48
C SER A 106 -11.68 -15.63 -17.12
N VAL A 107 -12.84 -15.27 -17.67
CA VAL A 107 -13.70 -16.17 -18.43
C VAL A 107 -14.17 -15.49 -19.70
N LYS A 108 -14.22 -16.25 -20.79
CA LYS A 108 -14.71 -15.80 -22.08
C LYS A 108 -15.69 -16.80 -22.67
N TYR A 109 -16.77 -16.30 -23.25
CA TYR A 109 -17.66 -17.11 -24.07
C TYR A 109 -17.00 -17.41 -25.42
N SER A 110 -16.86 -18.69 -25.74
CA SER A 110 -16.25 -19.15 -26.99
C SER A 110 -17.27 -19.52 -28.07
N GLY A 111 -18.52 -19.80 -27.68
CA GLY A 111 -19.59 -20.29 -28.57
C GLY A 111 -19.37 -21.70 -29.13
N ASN A 112 -18.24 -22.32 -28.83
CA ASN A 112 -17.91 -23.68 -29.23
C ASN A 112 -17.76 -24.53 -27.97
N LYS A 113 -18.53 -25.62 -27.90
CA LYS A 113 -18.44 -26.56 -26.78
C LYS A 113 -17.04 -27.14 -26.69
N GLN A 114 -16.36 -26.82 -25.60
CA GLN A 114 -15.10 -27.42 -25.24
C GLN A 114 -15.30 -28.94 -25.05
N PRO A 115 -14.34 -29.78 -25.47
CA PRO A 115 -14.42 -31.23 -25.35
C PRO A 115 -14.12 -31.69 -23.91
N LEU A 116 -14.91 -31.19 -22.96
CA LEU A 116 -14.79 -31.48 -21.54
C LEU A 116 -15.75 -32.60 -21.14
N PRO A 117 -15.35 -33.51 -20.24
CA PRO A 117 -16.26 -34.52 -19.73
C PRO A 117 -17.38 -33.87 -18.90
N ASP A 118 -18.56 -34.46 -18.97
CA ASP A 118 -19.64 -34.08 -18.06
C ASP A 118 -19.35 -34.61 -16.65
N ASN A 119 -19.54 -33.76 -15.65
CA ASN A 119 -19.39 -34.08 -14.23
C ASN A 119 -20.50 -33.38 -13.43
N PRO A 120 -20.84 -33.86 -12.22
CA PRO A 120 -21.96 -33.32 -11.44
C PRO A 120 -21.87 -31.82 -11.15
N GLU A 121 -20.66 -31.31 -10.98
CA GLU A 121 -20.38 -29.92 -10.63
C GLU A 121 -20.54 -28.95 -11.81
N ARG A 122 -20.55 -29.45 -13.05
CA ARG A 122 -20.56 -28.67 -14.29
C ARG A 122 -21.94 -28.13 -14.63
N PHE A 123 -22.04 -26.86 -15.01
CA PHE A 123 -23.25 -26.35 -15.63
C PHE A 123 -23.46 -26.94 -17.03
N ASP A 124 -24.69 -27.36 -17.33
CA ASP A 124 -25.07 -27.99 -18.60
C ASP A 124 -25.96 -27.10 -19.48
N ILE A 125 -26.70 -26.17 -18.87
CA ILE A 125 -27.66 -25.28 -19.54
C ILE A 125 -27.24 -23.81 -19.50
N TYR A 126 -26.76 -23.34 -18.35
CA TYR A 126 -26.44 -21.92 -18.16
C TYR A 126 -24.95 -21.68 -18.32
N ASP A 127 -24.57 -20.63 -19.06
CA ASP A 127 -23.20 -20.17 -19.25
C ASP A 127 -22.63 -19.55 -17.96
N CYS A 128 -22.44 -20.38 -16.95
CA CYS A 128 -21.95 -20.01 -15.63
C CYS A 128 -20.66 -20.76 -15.29
N VAL A 129 -19.88 -20.14 -14.40
CA VAL A 129 -18.71 -20.71 -13.75
C VAL A 129 -18.70 -20.20 -12.30
N LEU A 130 -18.36 -21.05 -11.35
CA LEU A 130 -18.25 -20.70 -9.93
C LEU A 130 -16.79 -20.44 -9.55
N ALA A 131 -16.63 -19.73 -8.44
CA ALA A 131 -15.38 -19.72 -7.70
C ALA A 131 -15.08 -21.12 -7.14
N SER A 132 -13.80 -21.44 -7.00
CA SER A 132 -13.29 -22.67 -6.38
C SER A 132 -13.57 -22.74 -4.88
N GLU A 133 -13.65 -21.60 -4.22
CA GLU A 133 -13.94 -21.50 -2.79
C GLU A 133 -15.23 -20.71 -2.55
N GLY A 134 -15.99 -21.15 -1.56
CA GLY A 134 -17.17 -20.46 -1.05
C GLY A 134 -16.90 -19.81 0.30
N PHE A 135 -17.77 -18.89 0.71
CA PHE A 135 -17.69 -18.19 1.98
C PHE A 135 -18.63 -18.81 3.02
N ASN A 136 -18.21 -18.82 4.27
CA ASN A 136 -18.99 -19.34 5.40
C ASN A 136 -19.17 -18.33 6.55
N SER A 137 -18.53 -17.16 6.44
CA SER A 137 -18.55 -16.07 7.44
C SER A 137 -17.85 -14.84 6.89
N GLY A 138 -18.06 -13.69 7.52
CA GLY A 138 -17.32 -12.45 7.28
C GLY A 138 -17.77 -11.64 6.07
N THR A 139 -17.00 -10.60 5.78
CA THR A 139 -17.23 -9.67 4.67
C THR A 139 -16.21 -9.90 3.57
N HIS A 140 -16.70 -9.99 2.33
CA HIS A 140 -15.89 -10.25 1.14
C HIS A 140 -16.23 -9.24 0.06
N CYS A 141 -15.22 -8.81 -0.68
CA CYS A 141 -15.44 -8.00 -1.87
C CYS A 141 -14.49 -8.41 -2.98
N TRP A 142 -14.97 -8.33 -4.21
CA TRP A 142 -14.17 -8.55 -5.39
C TRP A 142 -14.63 -7.63 -6.50
N ASP A 143 -13.71 -7.35 -7.39
CA ASP A 143 -13.94 -6.50 -8.55
C ASP A 143 -13.82 -7.33 -9.81
N VAL A 144 -14.74 -7.08 -10.74
CA VAL A 144 -14.77 -7.73 -12.04
C VAL A 144 -14.71 -6.67 -13.11
N GLU A 145 -13.73 -6.77 -14.00
CA GLU A 145 -13.68 -5.96 -15.21
C GLU A 145 -14.64 -6.54 -16.24
N VAL A 146 -15.59 -5.71 -16.72
CA VAL A 146 -16.63 -6.14 -17.67
C VAL A 146 -16.56 -5.39 -19.02
N LYS A 147 -15.80 -4.29 -19.10
CA LYS A 147 -15.43 -3.49 -20.29
C LYS A 147 -16.33 -3.73 -21.52
N GLU A 148 -15.84 -4.47 -22.51
CA GLU A 148 -16.47 -4.64 -23.82
C GLU A 148 -17.46 -5.82 -23.89
N SER A 149 -17.84 -6.41 -22.75
CA SER A 149 -18.73 -7.56 -22.73
C SER A 149 -20.18 -7.14 -22.96
N SER A 150 -20.76 -7.57 -24.08
CA SER A 150 -22.14 -7.24 -24.48
C SER A 150 -23.21 -7.82 -23.55
N CYS A 151 -22.90 -8.90 -22.85
CA CYS A 151 -23.74 -9.48 -21.82
C CYS A 151 -22.91 -10.16 -20.74
N TRP A 152 -23.33 -10.03 -19.48
CA TRP A 152 -22.67 -10.67 -18.35
C TRP A 152 -23.64 -10.82 -17.18
N SER A 153 -23.35 -11.76 -16.29
CA SER A 153 -24.01 -11.84 -14.99
C SER A 153 -23.00 -12.14 -13.90
N LEU A 154 -23.11 -11.43 -12.78
CA LEU A 154 -22.22 -11.55 -11.63
C LEU A 154 -23.04 -11.67 -10.37
N GLY A 155 -22.63 -12.51 -9.43
CA GLY A 155 -23.39 -12.76 -8.23
C GLY A 155 -22.82 -13.84 -7.34
N VAL A 156 -23.65 -14.28 -6.40
CA VAL A 156 -23.38 -15.35 -5.46
C VAL A 156 -24.50 -16.38 -5.48
N THR A 157 -24.15 -17.63 -5.16
CA THR A 157 -25.12 -18.72 -5.01
C THR A 157 -24.67 -19.65 -3.89
N THR A 158 -25.59 -20.46 -3.38
CA THR A 158 -25.25 -21.47 -2.38
C THR A 158 -24.49 -22.64 -3.02
N ALA A 159 -23.58 -23.25 -2.27
CA ALA A 159 -22.79 -24.38 -2.75
C ALA A 159 -23.66 -25.59 -3.19
N SER A 160 -24.83 -25.72 -2.56
CA SER A 160 -25.83 -26.78 -2.78
C SER A 160 -26.78 -26.53 -3.94
N ASN A 161 -26.75 -25.34 -4.58
CA ASN A 161 -27.69 -25.03 -5.65
C ASN A 161 -27.51 -25.99 -6.84
N ARG A 162 -28.62 -26.30 -7.52
CA ARG A 162 -28.63 -27.25 -8.64
C ARG A 162 -28.02 -26.61 -9.87
N ARG A 163 -26.99 -27.27 -10.41
CA ARG A 163 -26.23 -26.80 -11.59
C ARG A 163 -26.69 -27.44 -12.90
N LYS A 164 -27.56 -28.46 -12.80
CA LYS A 164 -28.12 -29.19 -13.94
C LYS A 164 -29.53 -28.72 -14.25
N GLY A 165 -29.85 -28.63 -15.54
CA GLY A 165 -31.18 -28.26 -16.01
C GLY A 165 -31.50 -26.77 -15.88
N ARG A 166 -32.79 -26.43 -15.89
CA ARG A 166 -33.29 -25.05 -16.00
C ARG A 166 -33.66 -24.39 -14.66
N ASP A 167 -33.33 -25.04 -13.55
CA ASP A 167 -33.80 -24.60 -12.24
C ASP A 167 -32.80 -23.72 -11.48
N PHE A 168 -31.58 -23.54 -12.00
CA PHE A 168 -30.49 -22.84 -11.29
C PHE A 168 -30.89 -21.44 -10.80
N TYR A 169 -31.58 -20.66 -11.63
CA TYR A 169 -32.01 -19.30 -11.29
C TYR A 169 -33.33 -19.23 -10.50
N ASN A 170 -33.97 -20.37 -10.19
CA ASN A 170 -35.25 -20.36 -9.50
C ASN A 170 -35.11 -20.04 -8.01
N ASN A 171 -34.00 -20.43 -7.39
CA ASN A 171 -33.73 -20.23 -5.96
C ASN A 171 -32.23 -19.99 -5.72
N ASP A 172 -31.88 -19.46 -4.56
CA ASP A 172 -30.50 -19.43 -4.03
C ASP A 172 -29.45 -18.77 -4.96
N VAL A 173 -29.86 -17.81 -5.79
CA VAL A 173 -28.97 -17.00 -6.63
C VAL A 173 -29.27 -15.52 -6.41
N TRP A 174 -28.24 -14.76 -6.07
CA TRP A 174 -28.28 -13.30 -5.99
C TRP A 174 -27.30 -12.75 -7.01
N SER A 175 -27.82 -12.22 -8.12
CA SER A 175 -26.98 -11.76 -9.23
C SER A 175 -27.51 -10.52 -9.91
N VAL A 176 -26.58 -9.70 -10.42
CA VAL A 176 -26.85 -8.63 -11.38
C VAL A 176 -26.56 -9.16 -12.78
N ARG A 177 -27.45 -8.87 -13.73
CA ARG A 177 -27.28 -9.22 -15.15
C ARG A 177 -27.33 -7.97 -16.01
N TYR A 178 -26.44 -7.92 -16.99
CA TYR A 178 -26.38 -6.90 -18.02
C TYR A 178 -26.54 -7.53 -19.40
N GLY A 179 -27.25 -6.87 -20.32
CA GLY A 179 -27.43 -7.41 -21.68
C GLY A 179 -28.39 -6.67 -22.61
N GLN A 180 -28.82 -5.43 -22.33
CA GLN A 180 -29.82 -4.74 -23.16
C GLN A 180 -29.74 -3.19 -23.22
N PHE A 181 -28.72 -2.56 -22.61
CA PHE A 181 -28.58 -1.09 -22.64
C PHE A 181 -27.17 -0.69 -23.11
N GLU A 182 -27.01 0.51 -23.65
CA GLU A 182 -25.74 1.13 -24.04
C GLU A 182 -25.17 1.92 -22.87
N GLN A 183 -24.62 1.24 -21.87
CA GLN A 183 -23.77 1.87 -20.86
C GLN A 183 -22.38 1.25 -20.86
N ASP A 184 -21.36 2.11 -20.95
CA ASP A 184 -19.96 1.72 -20.85
C ASP A 184 -19.63 1.44 -19.37
N LEU A 185 -19.96 0.22 -18.92
CA LEU A 185 -19.57 -0.29 -17.61
C LEU A 185 -18.19 -0.93 -17.72
N GLU A 186 -17.18 -0.33 -17.09
CA GLU A 186 -15.82 -0.89 -17.10
C GLU A 186 -15.61 -1.95 -16.03
N ARG A 187 -16.17 -1.72 -14.83
CA ARG A 187 -15.90 -2.51 -13.63
C ARG A 187 -17.11 -2.58 -12.72
N VAL A 188 -17.35 -3.76 -12.16
CA VAL A 188 -18.40 -4.02 -11.17
C VAL A 188 -17.75 -4.54 -9.91
N ARG A 189 -18.06 -3.91 -8.77
CA ARG A 189 -17.67 -4.42 -7.46
C ARG A 189 -18.83 -5.20 -6.86
N VAL A 190 -18.55 -6.42 -6.42
CA VAL A 190 -19.48 -7.19 -5.59
C VAL A 190 -19.03 -7.08 -4.14
N TYR A 191 -19.98 -6.87 -3.25
CA TYR A 191 -19.79 -6.83 -1.81
C TYR A 191 -20.74 -7.84 -1.17
N LEU A 192 -20.20 -8.72 -0.35
CA LEU A 192 -20.93 -9.75 0.38
C LEU A 192 -20.63 -9.58 1.87
N ASP A 193 -21.66 -9.33 2.67
CA ASP A 193 -21.62 -9.37 4.13
C ASP A 193 -22.36 -10.63 4.59
N TYR A 194 -21.63 -11.74 4.68
CA TYR A 194 -22.20 -13.05 5.01
C TYR A 194 -22.86 -13.03 6.40
N ASP A 195 -22.24 -12.36 7.37
CA ASP A 195 -22.70 -12.33 8.75
C ASP A 195 -24.02 -11.54 8.90
N ARG A 196 -24.28 -10.61 7.98
CA ARG A 196 -25.53 -9.84 7.93
C ARG A 196 -26.52 -10.33 6.88
N GLY A 197 -26.14 -11.31 6.05
CA GLY A 197 -26.95 -11.81 4.94
C GLY A 197 -27.23 -10.77 3.87
N MET A 198 -26.27 -9.86 3.61
CA MET A 198 -26.39 -8.76 2.64
C MET A 198 -25.36 -8.83 1.53
#